data_AF-A0A9W4H6V3-F1
#
_entry.id   AF-A0A9W4H6V3-F1
#
_cell.length_a   1.000
_cell.length_b   1.000
_cell.length_c   1.000
_cell.angle_alpha   90.00
_cell.angle_beta   90.00
_cell.angle_gamma   90.00
#
_symmetry.space_group_name_H-M   'P 1'
#
loop_
_entity.id
_entity.type
_entity.pdbx_description
1 polymer ?
#
loop_
_entity_poly.entity_id
_entity_poly.type
_entity_poly.pdbx_seq_one_letter_code
_entity_poly.pdbx_strand_id
1 'polypeptide(L)'
;MADKVPSPMWAALNQLNNDVQRELANVAGALKDADTRMAGGKGDVWCGPTARTWASDLSGAAGDITKQANEFAAYVRRELAGHDKEVTQSEADLERRLLSGRMG
;
A
#
# COMPACT_ATOMS: atom_id res chain seq x y z
N MET A 1 4.24 1.01 -38.94
CA MET A 1 3.53 1.07 -37.66
C MET A 1 4.59 0.93 -36.59
N ALA A 2 4.70 1.85 -35.63
CA ALA A 2 5.64 1.66 -34.53
C ALA A 2 5.08 0.54 -33.65
N ASP A 3 5.82 -0.57 -33.52
CA ASP A 3 5.46 -1.62 -32.57
C ASP A 3 5.46 -1.01 -31.17
N LYS A 4 4.28 -0.98 -30.56
CA LYS A 4 4.11 -0.60 -29.16
C LYS A 4 4.43 -1.81 -28.29
N VAL A 5 5.15 -1.56 -27.21
CA VAL A 5 5.55 -2.57 -26.22
C VAL A 5 5.09 -2.15 -24.82
N PRO A 6 4.89 -3.09 -23.89
CA PRO A 6 4.48 -2.76 -22.53
C PRO A 6 5.47 -1.81 -21.85
N SER A 7 4.95 -0.77 -21.19
CA SER A 7 5.75 0.20 -20.43
C SER A 7 6.34 -0.45 -19.16
N PRO A 8 7.68 -0.47 -19.03
CA PRO A 8 8.34 -0.87 -17.79
C PRO A 8 7.98 0.02 -16.58
N MET A 9 7.80 1.33 -16.80
CA MET A 9 7.41 2.27 -15.74
C MET A 9 6.01 1.98 -15.22
N TRP A 10 5.04 1.81 -16.13
CA TRP A 10 3.67 1.45 -15.77
C TRP A 10 3.63 0.14 -15.00
N ALA A 11 4.39 -0.88 -15.44
CA ALA A 11 4.47 -2.16 -14.76
C ALA A 11 5.03 -2.02 -13.32
N ALA A 12 6.09 -1.23 -13.14
CA ALA A 12 6.68 -0.97 -11.82
C ALA A 12 5.72 -0.24 -10.88
N LEU A 13 5.03 0.81 -11.37
CA LEU A 13 4.02 1.54 -10.59
C LEU A 13 2.83 0.65 -10.23
N ASN A 14 2.41 -0.22 -11.15
CA ASN A 14 1.33 -1.17 -10.90
C ASN A 14 1.71 -2.20 -9.82
N GLN A 15 2.96 -2.70 -9.87
CA GLN A 15 3.49 -3.58 -8.83
C GLN A 15 3.53 -2.88 -7.47
N LEU A 16 4.06 -1.66 -7.41
CA LEU A 16 4.09 -0.84 -6.19
C LEU A 16 2.69 -0.64 -5.60
N ASN A 17 1.70 -0.30 -6.43
CA ASN A 17 0.31 -0.15 -6.00
C ASN A 17 -0.27 -1.45 -5.40
N ASN A 18 0.05 -2.61 -5.98
CA ASN A 18 -0.39 -3.90 -5.46
C ASN A 18 0.26 -4.24 -4.12
N ASP A 19 1.57 -3.98 -3.98
CA ASP A 19 2.30 -4.21 -2.74
C ASP A 19 1.77 -3.31 -1.61
N VAL A 20 1.52 -2.03 -1.88
CA VAL A 20 0.91 -1.09 -0.91
C VAL A 20 -0.46 -1.58 -0.44
N GLN A 21 -1.31 -2.04 -1.35
CA GLN A 21 -2.65 -2.55 -1.00
C GLN A 21 -2.57 -3.83 -0.16
N ARG A 22 -1.62 -4.73 -0.46
CA ARG A 22 -1.40 -5.95 0.32
C ARG A 22 -0.95 -5.62 1.74
N GLU A 23 0.04 -4.76 1.89
CA GLU A 23 0.55 -4.40 3.22
C GLU A 23 -0.48 -3.64 4.05
N LEU A 24 -1.29 -2.80 3.42
CA LEU A 24 -2.45 -2.17 4.05
C LEU A 24 -3.43 -3.20 4.64
N ALA A 25 -3.75 -4.24 3.87
CA ALA A 25 -4.63 -5.30 4.33
C ALA A 25 -4.02 -6.09 5.49
N ASN A 26 -2.71 -6.35 5.45
CA ASN A 26 -1.98 -7.04 6.53
C ASN A 26 -2.01 -6.24 7.84
N VAL A 27 -1.71 -4.94 7.78
CA VAL A 27 -1.71 -4.07 8.96
C VAL A 27 -3.11 -3.93 9.55
N ALA A 28 -4.12 -3.69 8.70
CA ALA A 28 -5.51 -3.63 9.15
C ALA A 28 -5.96 -4.95 9.79
N GLY A 29 -5.55 -6.10 9.22
CA GLY A 29 -5.82 -7.42 9.76
C GLY A 29 -5.18 -7.66 11.12
N ALA A 30 -3.90 -7.29 11.29
CA ALA A 30 -3.18 -7.43 12.54
C ALA A 30 -3.80 -6.57 13.67
N LEU A 31 -4.19 -5.34 13.35
CA LEU A 31 -4.82 -4.44 14.32
C LEU A 31 -6.23 -4.92 14.71
N LYS A 32 -7.00 -5.47 13.77
CA LYS A 32 -8.30 -6.08 14.05
C LYS A 32 -8.19 -7.35 14.90
N ASP A 33 -7.18 -8.19 14.66
CA ASP A 33 -6.92 -9.39 15.49
C ASP A 33 -6.53 -8.98 16.92
N ALA A 34 -5.66 -7.97 17.05
CA ALA A 34 -5.32 -7.39 18.35
C ALA A 34 -6.58 -6.88 19.08
N ASP A 35 -7.41 -6.06 18.43
CA ASP A 35 -8.67 -5.56 19.00
C ASP A 35 -9.61 -6.71 19.40
N THR A 36 -9.79 -7.72 18.56
CA THR A 36 -10.66 -8.88 18.85
C THR A 36 -10.19 -9.66 20.08
N ARG A 37 -8.87 -9.88 20.20
CA ARG A 37 -8.28 -10.57 21.36
C ARG A 37 -8.48 -9.81 22.67
N MET A 38 -8.70 -8.49 22.61
CA MET A 38 -8.82 -7.63 23.78
C MET A 38 -10.25 -7.23 24.11
N ALA A 39 -11.03 -6.80 23.12
CA ALA A 39 -12.42 -6.37 23.26
C ALA A 39 -13.40 -7.54 23.43
N GLY A 40 -13.03 -8.74 22.97
CA GLY A 40 -13.90 -9.91 22.90
C GLY A 40 -14.28 -10.57 24.24
N GLY A 41 -13.77 -10.11 25.39
CA GLY A 41 -14.25 -10.54 26.71
C GLY A 41 -14.17 -12.05 27.00
N LYS A 42 -13.39 -12.83 26.25
CA LYS A 42 -13.23 -14.29 26.40
C LYS A 42 -11.78 -14.76 26.43
N GLY A 43 -10.80 -13.85 26.51
CA GLY A 43 -9.39 -14.17 26.69
C GLY A 43 -8.92 -13.73 28.07
N ASP A 44 -8.54 -14.68 28.90
CA ASP A 44 -8.17 -14.57 30.33
C ASP A 44 -6.99 -13.64 30.67
N VAL A 45 -6.56 -12.73 29.79
CA VAL A 45 -5.24 -12.07 29.89
C VAL A 45 -5.32 -10.55 30.14
N TRP A 46 -6.33 -9.83 29.64
CA TRP A 46 -6.42 -8.36 29.78
C TRP A 46 -7.85 -7.88 30.03
N CYS A 47 -8.11 -7.36 31.23
CA CYS A 47 -9.41 -6.83 31.64
C CYS A 47 -9.27 -5.54 32.46
N GLY A 48 -10.33 -4.72 32.46
CA GLY A 48 -10.38 -3.45 33.20
C GLY A 48 -10.16 -2.18 32.36
N PRO A 49 -10.23 -1.00 32.99
CA PRO A 49 -10.17 0.30 32.31
C PRO A 49 -8.94 0.49 31.42
N THR A 50 -7.76 0.03 31.84
CA THR A 50 -6.50 0.13 31.09
C THR A 50 -6.55 -0.64 29.76
N ALA A 51 -7.14 -1.84 29.76
CA ALA A 51 -7.31 -2.63 28.54
C ALA A 51 -8.24 -1.93 27.54
N ARG A 52 -9.28 -1.25 28.02
CA ARG A 52 -10.19 -0.47 27.17
C ARG A 52 -9.53 0.78 26.58
N THR A 53 -8.73 1.51 27.37
CA THR A 53 -7.97 2.66 26.87
C THR A 53 -7.00 2.21 25.78
N TRP A 54 -6.24 1.14 26.02
CA TRP A 54 -5.28 0.65 25.04
C TRP A 54 -5.94 0.14 23.75
N ALA A 55 -7.09 -0.53 23.85
CA ALA A 55 -7.89 -0.91 22.68
C ALA A 55 -8.35 0.33 21.88
N SER A 56 -8.78 1.39 22.56
CA SER A 56 -9.15 2.66 21.92
C SER A 56 -7.94 3.31 21.22
N ASP A 57 -6.78 3.32 21.87
CA ASP A 57 -5.55 3.88 21.29
C ASP A 57 -5.11 3.11 20.04
N LEU A 58 -5.16 1.78 20.10
CA LEU A 58 -4.89 0.91 18.94
C LEU A 58 -5.88 1.13 17.81
N SER A 59 -7.17 1.28 18.11
CA SER A 59 -8.18 1.60 17.10
C SER A 59 -7.92 2.96 16.45
N GLY A 60 -7.49 3.96 17.23
CA GLY A 60 -7.12 5.28 16.72
C GLY A 60 -5.91 5.20 15.79
N ALA A 61 -4.82 4.59 16.26
CA ALA A 61 -3.60 4.39 15.47
C ALA A 61 -3.86 3.58 14.19
N ALA A 62 -4.72 2.57 14.26
CA ALA A 62 -5.15 1.80 13.09
C ALA A 62 -5.87 2.66 12.06
N GLY A 63 -6.78 3.53 12.52
CA GLY A 63 -7.47 4.50 11.66
C GLY A 63 -6.49 5.44 10.96
N ASP A 64 -5.53 5.98 11.69
CA ASP A 64 -4.54 6.92 11.16
C ASP A 64 -3.61 6.26 10.11
N ILE A 65 -3.07 5.07 10.42
CA ILE A 65 -2.23 4.31 9.49
C ILE A 65 -3.01 3.97 8.22
N THR A 66 -4.26 3.50 8.37
CA THR A 66 -5.13 3.17 7.24
C THR A 66 -5.38 4.40 6.37
N LYS A 67 -5.61 5.57 6.98
CA LYS A 67 -5.82 6.82 6.25
C LYS A 67 -4.57 7.23 5.46
N GLN A 68 -3.41 7.31 6.11
CA GLN A 68 -2.16 7.72 5.47
C GLN A 68 -1.78 6.80 4.31
N ALA A 69 -1.92 5.50 4.50
CA ALA A 69 -1.58 4.55 3.45
C ALA A 69 -2.63 4.50 2.33
N ASN A 70 -3.91 4.78 2.60
CA ASN A 70 -4.90 5.02 1.55
C ASN A 70 -4.59 6.29 0.73
N GLU A 71 -4.12 7.37 1.38
CA GLU A 71 -3.67 8.59 0.69
C GLU A 71 -2.47 8.30 -0.21
N PHE A 72 -1.48 7.54 0.28
CA PHE A 72 -0.35 7.10 -0.53
C PHE A 72 -0.77 6.19 -1.69
N ALA A 73 -1.67 5.22 -1.46
CA ALA A 73 -2.20 4.37 -2.52
C ALA A 73 -2.95 5.19 -3.59
N ALA A 74 -3.71 6.21 -3.18
CA ALA A 74 -4.38 7.13 -4.10
C ALA A 74 -3.37 7.94 -4.93
N TYR A 75 -2.27 8.39 -4.33
CA TYR A 75 -1.17 9.04 -5.03
C TYR A 75 -0.56 8.13 -6.11
N VAL A 76 -0.19 6.88 -5.75
CA VAL A 76 0.39 5.93 -6.71
C VAL A 76 -0.60 5.59 -7.84
N ARG A 77 -1.90 5.44 -7.54
CA ARG A 77 -2.93 5.22 -8.58
C ARG A 77 -3.07 6.41 -9.51
N ARG A 78 -2.99 7.63 -9.00
CA ARG A 78 -3.05 8.85 -9.81
C ARG A 78 -1.85 8.93 -10.74
N GLU A 79 -0.66 8.63 -10.23
CA GLU A 79 0.55 8.57 -11.04
C GLU A 79 0.40 7.50 -12.13
N LEU A 80 0.02 6.26 -11.75
CA LEU A 80 -0.21 5.15 -12.69
C LEU A 80 -1.22 5.49 -13.80
N ALA A 81 -2.28 6.25 -13.49
CA ALA A 81 -3.27 6.68 -14.46
C ALA A 81 -2.73 7.72 -15.46
N GLY A 82 -1.63 8.40 -15.14
CA GLY A 82 -0.93 9.34 -16.01
C GLY A 82 0.09 8.69 -16.95
N HIS A 83 0.41 7.41 -16.78
CA HIS A 83 1.35 6.67 -17.63
C HIS A 83 0.64 5.77 -18.64
N ASP A 84 1.13 5.78 -19.87
CA ASP A 84 0.64 4.87 -20.92
C ASP A 84 1.04 3.42 -20.60
N LYS A 85 0.10 2.49 -20.79
CA LYS A 85 0.36 1.05 -20.62
C LYS A 85 1.31 0.49 -21.66
N GLU A 86 1.29 1.09 -22.85
CA GLU A 86 2.07 0.67 -24.00
C GLU A 86 2.73 1.88 -24.65
N VAL A 87 4.05 1.82 -24.76
CA VAL A 87 4.91 2.88 -25.27
C VAL A 87 5.71 2.35 -26.46
N THR A 88 6.38 3.22 -27.20
CA THR A 88 7.30 2.79 -28.25
C THR A 88 8.50 2.05 -27.65
N GLN A 89 9.18 1.22 -28.45
CA GLN A 89 10.39 0.53 -28.01
C GLN A 89 11.46 1.49 -27.44
N SER A 90 11.65 2.66 -28.06
CA SER A 90 12.59 3.69 -27.60
C SER A 90 12.23 4.26 -26.23
N GLU A 91 10.95 4.47 -25.96
CA GLU A 91 10.45 4.95 -24.66
C GLU A 91 10.62 3.86 -23.60
N ALA A 92 10.30 2.61 -23.91
CA ALA A 92 10.51 1.49 -22.99
C ALA A 92 12.00 1.32 -22.61
N ASP A 93 12.91 1.54 -23.55
CA ASP A 93 14.35 1.49 -23.27
C ASP A 93 14.82 2.68 -22.41
N LEU A 94 14.24 3.87 -22.58
CA LEU A 94 14.47 5.03 -21.70
C LEU A 94 13.98 4.73 -20.28
N GLU A 95 12.76 4.23 -20.14
CA GLU A 95 12.16 3.86 -18.85
C GLU A 95 13.00 2.81 -18.10
N ARG A 96 13.52 1.79 -18.80
CA ARG A 96 14.45 0.80 -18.20
C ARG A 96 15.73 1.45 -17.66
N ARG A 97 16.26 2.46 -18.36
CA ARG A 97 17.46 3.18 -17.91
C ARG A 97 17.17 4.03 -16.68
N LEU A 98 16.02 4.69 -16.64
CA LEU A 98 15.55 5.43 -15.47
C LEU A 98 15.37 4.51 -14.25
N LEU A 99 14.67 3.39 -14.42
CA LEU A 99 14.41 2.41 -13.35
C LEU A 99 15.68 1.75 -12.82
N SER A 100 16.70 1.56 -13.67
CA SER A 100 17.99 0.98 -13.25
C SER A 100 18.95 1.99 -12.63
N GLY A 101 18.55 3.26 -12.47
CA GLY A 101 19.38 4.32 -11.92
C GLY A 101 20.58 4.69 -12.80
N ARG A 102 20.58 4.33 -14.10
CA ARG A 102 21.68 4.59 -15.05
C ARG A 102 21.62 5.96 -15.72
N MET A 103 20.81 6.87 -15.21
CA MET A 103 20.87 8.30 -15.52
C MET A 103 21.09 9.09 -14.22
N GLY A 104 22.21 8.78 -13.56
CA GLY A 104 22.84 9.57 -12.51
C GLY A 104 24.28 9.87 -12.91
#